data_AF-A0A8T3RIN1-F1
#
_entry.id   AF-A0A8T3RIN1-F1
#
_cell.length_a   1.000
_cell.length_b   1.000
_cell.length_c   1.000
_cell.angle_alpha   90.00
_cell.angle_beta   90.00
_cell.angle_gamma   90.00
#
_symmetry.space_group_name_H-M   'P 1'
#
loop_
_entity.id
_entity.type
_entity.pdbx_description
1 polymer ?
#
loop_
_entity_poly.entity_id
_entity_poly.type
_entity_poly.pdbx_seq_one_letter_code
_entity_poly.pdbx_strand_id
1 'polypeptide(L)'
;MNKRSYRAQKVNERRWKEVAGRVKDKVVVWAIDVANVEQYGVLMDSEREVVVTVKWSHPAETPALLERLRDLPCESLTAVMATVERDSVA
;
A
#
# COMPACT_ATOMS: atom_id res chain seq x y z
N MET A 1 -3.11 -11.48 20.12
CA MET A 1 -2.33 -10.51 19.33
C MET A 1 -3.06 -9.18 19.37
N ASN A 2 -2.52 -8.17 20.05
CA ASN A 2 -3.14 -6.84 20.15
C ASN A 2 -3.27 -6.26 18.73
N LYS A 3 -4.51 -6.17 18.23
CA LYS A 3 -4.81 -5.58 16.92
C LYS A 3 -4.43 -4.11 16.98
N ARG A 4 -3.21 -3.77 16.57
CA ARG A 4 -2.87 -2.40 16.20
C ARG A 4 -3.82 -2.04 15.07
N SER A 5 -4.82 -1.23 15.39
CA SER A 5 -5.67 -0.57 14.42
C SER A 5 -4.75 0.34 13.61
N TYR A 6 -4.18 -0.19 12.53
CA TYR A 6 -3.54 0.63 11.51
C TYR A 6 -4.60 1.66 11.10
N ARG A 7 -4.27 2.95 11.19
CA ARG A 7 -5.08 4.02 10.62
C ARG A 7 -5.03 3.95 9.08
N ALA A 8 -5.48 2.83 8.54
CA ALA A 8 -5.62 2.60 7.13
C ALA A 8 -6.90 3.32 6.68
N GLN A 9 -6.75 4.34 5.85
CA GLN A 9 -7.89 4.99 5.19
C GLN A 9 -8.09 4.32 3.83
N LYS A 10 -9.34 4.32 3.35
CA LYS A 10 -9.69 3.70 2.07
C LYS A 10 -8.96 4.39 0.91
N VAL A 11 -8.68 3.64 -0.16
CA VAL A 11 -8.08 4.13 -1.41
C VAL A 11 -8.76 5.43 -1.88
N ASN A 12 -10.09 5.47 -1.82
CA ASN A 12 -10.90 6.56 -2.35
C ASN A 12 -10.99 7.79 -1.43
N GLU A 13 -10.54 7.68 -0.19
CA GLU A 13 -10.62 8.75 0.83
C GLU A 13 -9.26 9.45 1.02
N ARG A 14 -8.19 9.01 0.34
CA ARG A 14 -6.85 9.57 0.46
C ARG A 14 -6.62 10.79 -0.43
N ARG A 15 -5.88 11.77 0.10
CA ARG A 15 -5.40 12.95 -0.64
C ARG A 15 -4.21 12.58 -1.52
N TRP A 16 -4.45 11.89 -2.62
CA TRP A 16 -3.41 11.42 -3.56
C TRP A 16 -2.51 12.54 -4.10
N LYS A 17 -2.99 13.80 -4.13
CA LYS A 17 -2.16 14.96 -4.46
C LYS A 17 -1.01 15.18 -3.47
N GLU A 18 -1.25 14.99 -2.18
CA GLU A 18 -0.21 15.14 -1.14
C GLU A 18 0.77 13.96 -1.22
N VAL A 19 0.26 12.75 -1.47
CA VAL A 19 1.10 11.56 -1.72
C VAL A 19 2.03 11.80 -2.91
N ALA A 20 1.49 12.27 -4.04
CA ALA A 20 2.25 12.58 -5.25
C ALA A 20 3.38 13.60 -4.98
N GLY A 21 3.10 14.65 -4.19
CA GLY A 21 4.12 15.64 -3.82
C GLY A 21 5.28 15.05 -2.99
N ARG A 22 4.99 14.09 -2.10
CA ARG A 22 6.00 13.45 -1.23
C ARG A 22 6.90 12.46 -1.96
N VAL A 23 6.40 11.85 -3.03
CA VAL A 23 7.13 10.80 -3.79
C VAL A 23 7.71 11.29 -5.10
N LYS A 24 7.51 12.57 -5.43
CA LYS A 24 7.96 13.14 -6.68
C LYS A 24 9.46 12.91 -6.86
N ASP A 25 9.83 12.32 -8.00
CA ASP A 25 11.21 12.02 -8.40
C ASP A 25 11.96 11.11 -7.40
N LYS A 26 11.25 10.37 -6.54
CA LYS A 26 11.85 9.41 -5.59
C LYS A 26 11.68 7.97 -6.06
N VAL A 27 12.58 7.09 -5.62
CA VAL A 27 12.36 5.63 -5.63
C VAL A 27 11.40 5.27 -4.50
N VAL A 28 10.35 4.52 -4.81
CA VAL A 28 9.34 4.11 -3.82
C VAL A 28 9.08 2.60 -3.84
N VAL A 29 8.71 2.08 -2.67
CA VAL A 29 8.31 0.69 -2.48
C VAL A 29 6.85 0.64 -2.03
N TRP A 30 6.05 -0.17 -2.73
CA TRP A 30 4.69 -0.52 -2.37
C TRP A 30 4.68 -1.92 -1.75
N ALA A 31 4.65 -1.99 -0.42
CA ALA A 31 4.57 -3.24 0.31
C ALA A 31 3.12 -3.65 0.54
N ILE A 32 2.74 -4.86 0.11
CA ILE A 32 1.40 -5.42 0.22
C ILE A 32 1.40 -6.53 1.28
N ASP A 33 0.51 -6.41 2.25
CA ASP A 33 0.13 -7.45 3.19
C ASP A 33 -1.22 -8.05 2.76
N VAL A 34 -1.19 -9.32 2.37
CA VAL A 34 -2.36 -10.04 1.86
C VAL A 34 -3.08 -10.70 3.04
N ALA A 35 -4.11 -10.03 3.56
CA ALA A 35 -4.88 -10.52 4.71
C ALA A 35 -6.33 -10.91 4.34
N ASN A 36 -6.57 -12.18 4.02
CA ASN A 36 -7.91 -12.73 3.72
C ASN A 36 -8.67 -11.91 2.65
N VAL A 37 -9.70 -11.16 3.04
CA VAL A 37 -10.61 -10.39 2.17
C VAL A 37 -10.18 -8.92 2.02
N GLU A 38 -9.45 -8.39 2.99
CA GLU A 38 -9.04 -6.99 3.05
C GLU A 38 -7.53 -6.90 2.86
N GLN A 39 -7.09 -6.25 1.80
CA GLN A 39 -5.68 -6.05 1.54
C GLN A 39 -5.22 -4.73 2.16
N TYR A 40 -3.99 -4.75 2.65
CA TYR A 40 -3.32 -3.59 3.21
C TYR A 40 -2.03 -3.35 2.45
N GLY A 41 -1.66 -2.09 2.32
CA GLY A 41 -0.45 -1.72 1.62
C GLY A 41 0.15 -0.44 2.16
N VAL A 42 1.48 -0.38 2.12
CA VAL A 42 2.26 0.75 2.60
C VAL A 42 3.16 1.22 1.47
N LEU A 43 3.05 2.51 1.14
CA LEU A 43 3.99 3.20 0.27
C LEU A 43 5.08 3.80 1.14
N MET A 44 6.33 3.46 0.86
CA MET A 44 7.51 4.02 1.50
C MET A 44 8.40 4.69 0.47
N ASP A 45 9.09 5.74 0.87
CA ASP A 45 10.15 6.33 0.05
C ASP A 45 11.51 5.66 0.30
N SER A 46 12.55 6.18 -0.35
CA SER A 46 13.92 5.66 -0.25
C SER A 46 14.52 5.72 1.15
N GLU A 47 13.98 6.56 2.03
CA GLU A 47 14.42 6.68 3.43
C GLU A 47 13.67 5.70 4.36
N ARG A 48 12.80 4.85 3.78
CA ARG A 48 11.90 3.93 4.49
C ARG A 48 10.84 4.67 5.32
N GLU A 49 10.59 5.93 5.01
CA GLU A 49 9.54 6.71 5.66
C GLU A 49 8.18 6.37 5.06
N VAL A 50 7.19 6.17 5.93
CA VAL A 50 5.83 5.85 5.48
C VAL A 50 5.18 7.08 4.84
N VAL A 51 4.88 6.95 3.55
CA VAL A 51 4.17 7.97 2.80
C VAL A 51 2.67 7.82 3.01
N VAL A 52 2.15 6.61 2.79
CA VAL A 52 0.72 6.31 2.97
C VAL A 52 0.50 4.84 3.28
N THR A 53 -0.44 4.57 4.17
CA THR A 53 -1.03 3.23 4.38
C THR A 53 -2.43 3.23 3.78
N VAL A 54 -2.71 2.27 2.90
CA VAL A 54 -4.00 2.12 2.25
C VAL A 54 -4.57 0.75 2.58
N LYS A 55 -5.88 0.69 2.75
CA LYS A 55 -6.66 -0.53 2.81
C LYS A 55 -7.61 -0.56 1.63
N TRP A 56 -7.77 -1.72 1.01
CA TRP A 56 -8.70 -1.92 -0.11
C TRP A 56 -9.28 -3.33 -0.12
N SER A 57 -10.42 -3.45 -0.78
CA SER A 57 -11.12 -4.71 -1.02
C SER A 57 -10.65 -5.30 -2.34
N HIS A 58 -10.17 -6.55 -2.32
CA HIS A 58 -9.81 -7.25 -3.55
C HIS A 58 -10.95 -8.20 -3.98
N PRO A 59 -11.33 -8.24 -5.27
CA PRO A 59 -10.77 -7.49 -6.39
C PRO A 59 -11.38 -6.10 -6.61
N ALA A 60 -12.49 -5.77 -5.96
CA ALA A 60 -13.35 -4.62 -6.30
C ALA A 60 -12.63 -3.25 -6.37
N GLU A 61 -11.71 -2.96 -5.45
CA GLU A 61 -11.00 -1.68 -5.37
C GLU A 61 -9.56 -1.75 -5.92
N THR A 62 -9.14 -2.92 -6.41
CA THR A 62 -7.78 -3.10 -6.96
C THR A 62 -7.54 -2.23 -8.21
N PRO A 63 -8.46 -2.14 -9.19
CA PRO A 63 -8.26 -1.27 -10.35
C PRO A 63 -8.03 0.20 -9.95
N ALA A 64 -8.84 0.72 -9.02
CA ALA A 64 -8.71 2.09 -8.52
C ALA A 64 -7.36 2.32 -7.83
N LEU A 65 -6.88 1.35 -7.05
CA LEU A 65 -5.54 1.44 -6.45
C LEU A 65 -4.44 1.48 -7.53
N LEU A 66 -4.52 0.61 -8.54
CA LEU A 66 -3.52 0.54 -9.61
C LEU A 66 -3.46 1.83 -10.43
N GLU A 67 -4.60 2.45 -10.72
CA GLU A 67 -4.65 3.78 -11.35
C GLU A 67 -3.90 4.82 -10.51
N ARG A 68 -4.15 4.85 -9.18
CA ARG A 68 -3.48 5.79 -8.28
C ARG A 68 -1.98 5.57 -8.20
N LEU A 69 -1.53 4.33 -8.17
CA LEU A 69 -0.10 3.99 -8.12
C LEU A 69 0.59 4.31 -9.45
N ARG A 70 -0.09 4.09 -10.58
CA ARG A 70 0.44 4.38 -11.93
C ARG A 70 0.62 5.88 -12.18
N ASP A 71 -0.24 6.70 -11.59
CA ASP A 71 -0.20 8.17 -11.74
C ASP A 71 0.81 8.85 -10.79
N LEU A 72 1.53 8.10 -9.95
CA LEU A 72 2.52 8.69 -9.05
C LEU A 72 3.72 9.22 -9.85
N PRO A 73 4.14 10.48 -9.64
CA PRO A 73 5.28 11.06 -10.33
C PRO A 73 6.62 10.63 -9.69
N CYS A 74 6.75 9.36 -9.32
CA CYS A 74 7.98 8.79 -8.75
C CYS A 74 8.96 8.36 -9.85
N GLU A 75 10.25 8.29 -9.51
CA GLU A 75 11.28 7.80 -10.44
C GLU A 75 11.07 6.31 -10.76
N SER A 76 10.80 5.51 -9.73
CA SER A 76 10.46 4.10 -9.88
C SER A 76 9.58 3.62 -8.73
N LEU A 77 8.73 2.63 -9.02
CA LEU A 77 7.86 1.99 -8.05
C LEU A 77 8.10 0.48 -8.10
N THR A 78 8.49 -0.09 -6.96
CA THR A 78 8.60 -1.54 -6.80
C THR A 78 7.48 -2.05 -5.90
N ALA A 79 6.70 -3.02 -6.37
CA ALA A 79 5.73 -3.71 -5.53
C ALA A 79 6.36 -4.95 -4.90
N VAL A 80 6.22 -5.10 -3.59
CA VAL A 80 6.63 -6.29 -2.84
C VAL A 80 5.43 -6.87 -2.12
N MET A 81 5.22 -8.17 -2.24
CA MET A 81 4.09 -8.86 -1.63
C MET A 81 4.63 -9.96 -0.72
N ALA A 82 4.25 -9.92 0.55
CA ALA A 82 4.52 -11.01 1.47
C ALA A 82 3.25 -11.84 1.66
N THR A 83 3.32 -13.12 1.37
CA THR A 83 2.27 -14.08 1.70
C THR A 83 2.70 -14.77 2.99
N VAL A 84 1.92 -14.65 4.06
CA VAL A 84 2.12 -15.50 5.23
C VAL A 84 1.63 -16.90 4.86
N GLU A 85 2.57 -17.79 4.54
CA GLU A 85 2.30 -19.24 4.61
C GLU A 85 1.89 -19.52 6.06
N ARG A 86 0.61 -19.85 6.27
CA ARG A 86 0.20 -20.43 7.55
C ARG A 86 0.83 -21.81 7.61
N ASP A 87 1.93 -21.94 8.33
CA ASP A 87 2.35 -23.23 8.85
C ASP A 87 1.15 -23.82 9.57
N SER A 88 0.55 -24.83 8.94
CA SER A 88 -0.49 -25.64 9.55
C SER A 88 0.22 -26.46 10.62
N VAL A 89 0.18 -25.97 11.86
CA VAL A 89 0.61 -26.75 13.02
C VAL A 89 -0.33 -27.96 13.09
N ALA A 90 0.23 -29.12 12.78
CA ALA A 90 -0.40 -30.43 12.83
C ALA A 90 -0.87 -30.81 14.24
#